data_AF-A0A7R9RRX6-F1
#
_entry.id   AF-A0A7R9RRX6-F1
#
_cell.length_a   1.000
_cell.length_b   1.000
_cell.length_c   1.000
_cell.angle_alpha   90.00
_cell.angle_beta   90.00
_cell.angle_gamma   90.00
#
_symmetry.space_group_name_H-M   'P 1'
#
loop_
_entity.id
_entity.type
_entity.pdbx_description
1 polymer ?
#
loop_
_entity_poly.entity_id
_entity_poly.type
_entity_poly.pdbx_seq_one_letter_code
_entity_poly.pdbx_strand_id
1 'polypeptide(L)'
;GLSGGHLITFETIKLLFTTLVSPHLEISNIVWYPLLEKDKKLMDGVQRRAKKLVSGLKTLSYEQRLTKMKMPSMAYRQVRGDLIETYKRTHDLYKIK
;
A
#
# COMPACT_ATOMS: atom_id res chain seq x y z
N GLY A 1 -17.02 30.33 -17.33
CA GLY A 1 -17.36 30.06 -15.92
C GLY A 1 -16.53 28.89 -15.45
N LEU A 2 -15.49 29.15 -14.67
CA LEU A 2 -14.52 28.14 -14.21
C LEU A 2 -14.98 27.60 -12.85
N SER A 3 -15.62 26.43 -12.84
CA SER A 3 -15.96 25.71 -11.61
C SER A 3 -14.72 25.02 -11.05
N GLY A 4 -13.86 25.78 -10.37
CA GLY A 4 -12.64 25.31 -9.70
C GLY A 4 -12.88 24.52 -8.41
N GLY A 5 -13.77 23.50 -8.43
CA GLY A 5 -14.33 22.91 -7.20
C GLY A 5 -14.14 21.41 -6.96
N HIS A 6 -13.47 20.63 -7.81
CA HIS A 6 -13.39 19.16 -7.65
C HIS A 6 -12.01 18.58 -8.03
N LEU A 7 -10.93 19.10 -7.44
CA LEU A 7 -9.58 18.52 -7.61
C LEU A 7 -9.40 17.19 -6.85
N ILE A 8 -10.27 16.89 -5.89
CA ILE A 8 -10.19 15.70 -5.03
C ILE A 8 -11.31 14.72 -5.42
N THR A 9 -11.11 14.01 -6.54
CA THR A 9 -11.97 12.90 -6.95
C THR A 9 -11.36 11.57 -6.49
N PHE A 10 -12.17 10.50 -6.48
CA PHE A 10 -11.68 9.15 -6.15
C PHE A 10 -10.45 8.76 -6.99
N GLU A 11 -10.45 9.11 -8.28
CA GLU A 11 -9.36 8.80 -9.20
C GLU A 11 -8.10 9.63 -8.90
N THR A 12 -8.21 10.92 -8.54
CA THR A 12 -7.02 11.72 -8.20
C THR A 12 -6.38 11.25 -6.90
N ILE A 13 -7.17 10.90 -5.87
CA ILE A 13 -6.61 10.32 -4.64
C ILE A 13 -5.98 8.96 -4.90
N LYS A 14 -6.65 8.11 -5.69
CA LYS A 14 -6.10 6.80 -6.05
C LYS A 14 -4.77 6.95 -6.77
N LEU A 15 -4.68 7.85 -7.74
CA LEU A 15 -3.44 8.16 -8.44
C LEU A 15 -2.35 8.63 -7.47
N LEU A 16 -2.64 9.63 -6.63
CA LEU A 16 -1.69 10.16 -5.64
C LEU A 16 -1.22 9.10 -4.65
N PHE A 17 -2.12 8.25 -4.17
CA PHE A 17 -1.78 7.19 -3.22
C PHE A 17 -0.93 6.10 -3.90
N THR A 18 -1.22 5.78 -5.17
CA THR A 18 -0.41 4.82 -5.93
C THR A 18 0.98 5.38 -6.27
N THR A 19 1.09 6.65 -6.68
CA THR A 19 2.38 7.23 -7.10
C THR A 19 3.26 7.63 -5.92
N LEU A 20 2.70 8.21 -4.86
CA LEU A 20 3.47 8.70 -3.73
C LEU A 20 3.56 7.66 -2.61
N VAL A 21 2.44 7.07 -2.20
CA VAL A 21 2.42 6.26 -0.97
C VAL A 21 2.85 4.81 -1.21
N SER A 22 2.49 4.22 -2.36
CA SER A 22 2.82 2.80 -2.63
C SER A 22 4.33 2.50 -2.69
N PRO A 23 5.19 3.32 -3.32
CA PRO A 23 6.64 3.09 -3.29
C PRO A 23 7.21 3.15 -1.87
N HIS A 24 6.77 4.10 -1.06
CA HIS A 24 7.19 4.21 0.33
C HIS A 24 6.76 3.00 1.16
N LEU A 25 5.55 2.47 0.95
CA LEU A 25 5.08 1.27 1.66
C LEU A 25 5.86 0.02 1.25
N GLU A 26 6.25 -0.11 -0.02
CA GLU A 26 7.08 -1.23 -0.49
C GLU A 26 8.50 -1.17 0.07
N ILE A 27 9.14 0.01 0.05
CA ILE A 27 10.47 0.22 0.65
C ILE A 27 10.40 0.01 2.16
N SER A 28 9.39 0.58 2.83
CA SER A 28 9.24 0.45 4.28
C SER A 28 9.04 -1.01 4.67
N ASN A 29 8.37 -1.84 3.85
CA ASN A 29 8.24 -3.26 4.13
C ASN A 29 9.59 -4.01 4.05
N ILE A 30 10.51 -3.58 3.19
CA ILE A 30 11.88 -4.14 3.11
C ILE A 30 12.75 -3.63 4.27
N VAL A 31 12.70 -2.32 4.55
CA VAL A 31 13.59 -1.67 5.54
C VAL A 31 13.14 -1.94 6.97
N TRP A 32 11.85 -1.78 7.26
CA TRP A 32 11.32 -1.96 8.61
C TRP A 32 10.98 -3.42 8.91
N TYR A 33 10.77 -4.25 7.88
CA TYR A 33 10.38 -5.66 7.96
C TYR A 33 9.53 -5.94 9.21
N PRO A 34 8.25 -5.48 9.24
CA PRO A 34 7.41 -5.57 10.43
C PRO A 34 7.15 -7.04 10.80
N LEU A 35 8.04 -7.60 11.62
CA LEU A 35 8.00 -8.97 12.13
C LEU A 35 6.82 -9.13 13.09
N LEU A 36 6.53 -8.09 13.85
CA LEU A 36 5.47 -8.08 14.84
C LEU A 36 4.13 -7.78 14.19
N GLU A 37 3.13 -8.59 14.54
CA GLU A 37 1.71 -8.42 14.19
C GLU A 37 1.21 -6.98 14.50
N LYS A 38 1.75 -6.35 15.54
CA LYS A 38 1.41 -4.99 15.96
C LYS A 38 1.79 -3.94 14.92
N ASP A 39 2.98 -4.05 14.34
CA ASP A 39 3.49 -3.09 13.35
C ASP A 39 2.74 -3.23 12.03
N LYS A 40 2.41 -4.48 11.66
CA LYS A 40 1.52 -4.77 10.52
C LYS A 40 0.16 -4.11 10.68
N LYS A 41 -0.46 -4.26 11.86
CA LYS A 41 -1.75 -3.62 12.20
C LYS A 41 -1.66 -2.10 12.18
N LEU A 42 -0.53 -1.53 12.60
CA LEU A 42 -0.32 -0.09 12.60
C LEU A 42 -0.24 0.47 11.18
N MET A 43 0.54 -0.17 10.29
CA MET A 43 0.62 0.19 8.87
C MET A 43 -0.73 0.00 8.15
N ASP A 44 -1.42 -1.12 8.38
CA ASP A 44 -2.75 -1.38 7.82
C ASP A 44 -3.78 -0.35 8.35
N GLY A 45 -3.63 0.09 9.60
CA GLY A 45 -4.41 1.16 10.21
C GLY A 45 -4.20 2.52 9.54
N VAL A 46 -2.96 2.88 9.21
CA VAL A 46 -2.65 4.11 8.43
C VAL A 46 -3.34 4.05 7.07
N GLN A 47 -3.21 2.93 6.35
CA GLN A 47 -3.83 2.76 5.05
C GLN A 47 -5.37 2.80 5.13
N ARG A 48 -5.97 2.19 6.15
CA ARG A 48 -7.42 2.25 6.42
C ARG A 48 -7.91 3.66 6.66
N ARG A 49 -7.17 4.46 7.43
CA ARG A 49 -7.51 5.87 7.72
C ARG A 49 -7.42 6.72 6.46
N ALA A 50 -6.33 6.61 5.70
CA ALA A 50 -6.14 7.33 4.44
C ALA A 50 -7.29 7.05 3.46
N LYS A 51 -7.70 5.78 3.32
CA LYS A 51 -8.79 5.39 2.42
C LYS A 51 -10.17 5.83 2.89
N LYS A 52 -10.35 6.11 4.19
CA LYS A 52 -11.61 6.64 4.74
C LYS A 52 -11.79 8.12 4.41
N LEU A 53 -10.70 8.84 4.10
CA LEU A 53 -10.73 10.25 3.70
C LEU A 53 -11.25 10.45 2.28
N VAL A 54 -11.33 9.39 1.47
CA VAL A 54 -11.89 9.45 0.11
C VAL A 54 -13.41 9.44 0.18
N SER A 55 -14.03 10.52 -0.31
CA SER A 55 -15.48 10.58 -0.50
C SER A 55 -15.93 9.42 -1.42
N GLY A 56 -16.90 8.62 -0.96
CA GLY A 56 -17.39 7.44 -1.68
C GLY A 56 -16.75 6.09 -1.32
N LEU A 57 -15.75 6.05 -0.42
CA LEU A 57 -15.20 4.80 0.13
C LEU A 57 -15.52 4.60 1.61
N LYS A 58 -16.00 5.63 2.32
CA LYS A 58 -16.23 5.62 3.77
C LYS A 58 -17.19 4.52 4.24
N THR A 59 -18.17 4.15 3.41
CA THR A 59 -19.21 3.15 3.71
C THR A 59 -18.82 1.72 3.34
N LEU A 60 -17.75 1.54 2.56
CA LEU A 60 -17.31 0.22 2.09
C LEU A 60 -16.45 -0.51 3.12
N SER A 61 -16.56 -1.83 3.15
CA SER A 61 -15.68 -2.68 3.95
C SER A 61 -14.22 -2.48 3.56
N TYR A 62 -13.27 -2.85 4.42
CA TYR A 62 -11.85 -2.66 4.12
C TYR A 62 -11.43 -3.39 2.84
N GLU A 63 -11.88 -4.62 2.66
CA GLU A 63 -11.60 -5.43 1.47
C GLU A 63 -12.24 -4.84 0.22
N GLN A 64 -13.50 -4.40 0.29
CA GLN A 64 -14.16 -3.73 -0.83
C GLN A 64 -13.43 -2.45 -1.25
N ARG A 65 -12.89 -1.69 -0.29
CA ARG A 65 -12.05 -0.52 -0.58
C ARG A 65 -10.74 -0.89 -1.26
N LEU A 66 -10.08 -1.96 -0.83
CA LEU A 66 -8.87 -2.49 -1.47
C LEU A 66 -9.14 -2.88 -2.92
N THR A 67 -10.21 -3.63 -3.17
CA THR A 67 -10.63 -4.07 -4.51
C THR A 67 -10.99 -2.88 -5.40
N LYS A 68 -11.79 -1.94 -4.91
CA LYS A 68 -12.21 -0.75 -5.67
C LYS A 68 -11.01 0.14 -6.04
N MET A 69 -10.04 0.29 -5.13
CA MET A 69 -8.79 1.00 -5.41
C MET A 69 -7.75 0.15 -6.19
N LYS A 70 -8.01 -1.13 -6.45
CA LYS A 70 -7.05 -2.08 -7.06
C LYS A 70 -5.70 -2.12 -6.34
N MET A 71 -5.73 -2.12 -5.01
CA MET A 71 -4.52 -2.10 -4.19
C MET A 71 -4.33 -3.41 -3.42
N PRO A 72 -3.11 -3.94 -3.33
CA PRO A 72 -2.82 -5.08 -2.47
C PRO A 72 -2.89 -4.70 -0.99
N SER A 73 -3.26 -5.68 -0.16
CA SER A 73 -3.19 -5.56 1.30
C SER A 73 -1.73 -5.52 1.78
N MET A 74 -1.52 -5.02 3.00
CA MET A 74 -0.18 -5.05 3.61
C MET A 74 0.35 -6.47 3.78
N ALA A 75 -0.50 -7.42 4.17
CA ALA A 75 -0.12 -8.83 4.29
C ALA A 75 0.36 -9.41 2.95
N TYR A 76 -0.32 -9.10 1.85
CA TYR A 76 0.11 -9.52 0.52
C TYR A 76 1.47 -8.91 0.13
N ARG A 77 1.68 -7.62 0.43
CA ARG A 77 2.95 -6.93 0.17
C ARG A 77 4.10 -7.57 0.93
N GLN A 78 3.86 -7.98 2.17
CA GLN A 78 4.85 -8.68 2.99
C GLN A 78 5.23 -10.03 2.38
N VAL A 79 4.26 -10.90 2.12
CA VAL A 79 4.50 -12.21 1.49
C VAL A 79 5.25 -12.07 0.17
N ARG A 80 4.91 -11.05 -0.63
CA ARG A 80 5.64 -10.74 -1.87
C ARG A 80 7.08 -10.33 -1.59
N GLY A 81 7.33 -9.50 -0.58
CA GLY A 81 8.68 -9.14 -0.14
C GLY A 81 9.49 -10.37 0.29
N ASP A 82 8.89 -11.24 1.11
CA ASP A 82 9.52 -12.47 1.61
C ASP A 82 9.89 -13.42 0.46
N LEU A 83 9.00 -13.55 -0.53
CA LEU A 83 9.25 -14.37 -1.72
C LEU A 83 10.40 -13.80 -2.56
N ILE A 84 10.44 -12.48 -2.76
CA ILE A 84 11.54 -11.81 -3.47
C ILE A 84 12.87 -12.03 -2.73
N GLU A 85 12.87 -11.91 -1.40
CA GLU A 85 14.06 -12.12 -0.59
C GLU A 85 14.55 -13.57 -0.64
N THR A 86 13.63 -14.52 -0.54
CA THR A 86 13.91 -15.95 -0.67
C THR A 86 14.47 -16.28 -2.05
N TYR A 87 13.90 -15.70 -3.11
CA TYR A 87 14.39 -15.88 -4.47
C TYR A 87 15.83 -15.38 -4.63
N LYS A 88 16.13 -14.16 -4.15
CA LYS A 88 17.49 -13.61 -4.21
C LYS A 88 18.52 -14.47 -3.47
N ARG A 89 18.14 -15.04 -2.33
CA ARG A 89 19.01 -15.93 -1.55
C ARG A 89 19.20 -17.31 -2.18
N THR A 90 18.15 -17.88 -2.78
CA THR A 90 18.23 -19.20 -3.44
C THR A 90 18.90 -19.16 -4.81
N HIS A 91 18.91 -18.00 -5.47
CA HIS A 91 19.50 -17.80 -6.81
C HIS A 91 20.83 -17.05 -6.76
N ASP A 92 21.50 -17.01 -5.60
CA ASP A 92 22.83 -16.41 -5.42
C ASP A 92 22.96 -14.95 -5.89
N LEU A 93 21.87 -14.18 -5.93
CA LEU A 93 21.85 -12.79 -6.42
C LEU A 93 22.56 -11.79 -5.49
N TYR A 94 23.03 -12.26 -4.34
CA TYR A 94 23.84 -11.51 -3.38
C TYR A 94 25.35 -11.75 -3.52
N LYS A 95 25.78 -12.65 -4.41
CA LYS A 95 27.21 -12.81 -4.71
C LYS A 95 27.72 -11.57 -5.45
N ILE A 96 28.31 -10.65 -4.71
CA ILE A 96 29.17 -9.60 -5.25
C ILE A 96 30.45 -10.29 -5.73
N LYS A 97 30.82 -10.07 -6.99
CA LYS A 97 32.05 -10.58 -7.60
C LYS A 97 33.29 -9.99 -6.95
#